data_AF-A0A9N9WI66-F1
#
_entry.id   AF-A0A9N9WI66-F1
#
_cell.length_a   1.000
_cell.length_b   1.000
_cell.length_c   1.000
_cell.angle_alpha   90.00
_cell.angle_beta   90.00
_cell.angle_gamma   90.00
#
_symmetry.space_group_name_H-M   'P 1'
#
loop_
_entity.id
_entity.type
_entity.pdbx_description
1 polymer ?
#
loop_
_entity_poly.entity_id
_entity_poly.type
_entity_poly.pdbx_seq_one_letter_code
_entity_poly.pdbx_strand_id
1 'polypeptide(L)'
;MMSLSCFCSNFCPHFHLGDIRYPQKQNKLDVAAVYTDSEEDVPNAMVAQTSIHLINSSYIDNADIPMSVKNGDFILVEYQINNKKYRYAGVCSSDFDEEGDIRVTFLKVSNEAGTLFKINDMSDVKWEQILTILPVPNILMKGNRVLYEFSKPVDVFEK
;
A
#
# COMPACT_ATOMS: atom_id res chain seq x y z
N MET A 1 -41.80 0.04 -1.68
CA MET A 1 -40.66 0.39 -0.82
C MET A 1 -40.24 -0.87 -0.07
N MET A 2 -39.03 -1.38 -0.30
CA MET A 2 -38.49 -2.50 0.47
C MET A 2 -37.64 -1.92 1.60
N SER A 3 -38.01 -2.21 2.85
CA SER A 3 -37.23 -1.88 4.03
C SER A 3 -36.19 -2.98 4.27
N LEU A 4 -34.93 -2.61 4.40
CA LEU A 4 -33.90 -3.47 4.98
C LEU A 4 -34.01 -3.34 6.50
N SER A 5 -34.79 -4.22 7.14
CA SER A 5 -34.88 -4.28 8.60
C SER A 5 -33.86 -5.28 9.14
N CYS A 6 -32.89 -4.80 9.90
CA CYS A 6 -32.01 -5.64 10.71
C CYS A 6 -32.78 -6.10 11.96
N PHE A 7 -32.99 -7.41 12.12
CA PHE A 7 -33.51 -7.97 13.37
C PHE A 7 -32.37 -8.08 14.39
N CYS A 8 -32.26 -7.11 15.30
CA CYS A 8 -31.39 -7.22 16.47
C CYS A 8 -32.21 -7.74 17.66
N SER A 9 -31.90 -8.94 18.14
CA SER A 9 -32.45 -9.47 19.38
C SER A 9 -31.77 -8.81 20.59
N ASN A 10 -32.52 -7.89 21.20
CA ASN A 10 -32.52 -7.42 22.59
C ASN A 10 -31.30 -6.80 23.27
N PHE A 11 -30.07 -6.77 22.76
CA PHE A 11 -29.04 -5.85 23.29
C PHE A 11 -27.98 -5.53 22.23
N CYS A 12 -28.26 -4.53 21.39
CA CYS A 12 -27.26 -3.91 20.55
C CYS A 12 -27.16 -2.43 20.95
N PRO A 13 -26.04 -1.97 21.55
CA PRO A 13 -25.82 -0.54 21.70
C PRO A 13 -25.58 0.03 20.30
N HIS A 14 -26.66 0.48 19.64
CA HIS A 14 -26.56 1.19 18.38
C HIS A 14 -25.67 2.42 18.59
N PHE A 15 -24.53 2.45 17.92
CA PHE A 15 -23.69 3.65 17.88
C PHE A 15 -24.53 4.82 17.37
N HIS A 16 -24.72 5.83 18.23
CA HIS A 16 -25.33 7.09 17.82
C HIS A 16 -24.32 7.84 16.95
N LEU A 17 -24.38 7.63 15.63
CA LEU A 17 -23.51 8.27 14.64
C LEU A 17 -23.80 9.78 14.44
N GLY A 18 -24.63 10.38 15.29
CA GLY A 18 -25.06 11.78 15.19
C GLY A 18 -26.03 12.04 14.03
N ASP A 19 -26.54 13.27 13.98
CA ASP A 19 -27.50 13.68 12.94
C ASP A 19 -26.77 14.21 11.70
N ILE A 20 -26.95 13.52 10.56
CA ILE A 20 -26.50 14.03 9.27
C ILE A 20 -27.46 15.14 8.81
N ARG A 21 -27.01 16.39 8.90
CA ARG A 21 -27.76 17.55 8.38
C ARG A 21 -27.38 17.81 6.93
N TYR A 22 -28.28 17.46 6.01
CA TYR A 22 -28.14 17.87 4.62
C TYR A 22 -28.53 19.35 4.48
N PRO A 23 -27.70 20.20 3.85
CA PRO A 23 -28.13 21.55 3.52
C PRO A 23 -29.33 21.48 2.56
N GLN A 24 -30.40 22.21 2.86
CA GLN A 24 -31.55 22.34 1.98
C GLN A 24 -31.15 23.12 0.71
N LYS A 25 -30.71 22.35 -0.29
CA LYS A 25 -30.86 22.55 -1.73
C LYS A 25 -30.71 23.98 -2.23
N GLN A 26 -29.53 24.32 -2.74
CA GLN A 26 -29.43 25.13 -3.96
C GLN A 26 -28.32 24.54 -4.84
N ASN A 27 -28.64 24.41 -6.13
CA ASN A 27 -27.87 23.86 -7.25
C ASN A 27 -28.03 22.34 -7.48
N LYS A 28 -29.01 22.03 -8.35
CA LYS A 28 -29.06 20.77 -9.09
C LYS A 28 -27.79 20.73 -9.95
N LEU A 29 -26.90 19.76 -9.70
CA LEU A 29 -25.73 19.54 -10.55
C LEU A 29 -26.21 19.29 -11.99
N ASP A 30 -25.85 20.20 -12.90
CA ASP A 30 -26.17 20.08 -14.31
C ASP A 30 -25.10 19.22 -14.98
N VAL A 31 -25.53 18.11 -15.56
CA VAL A 31 -24.64 17.11 -16.18
C VAL A 31 -23.94 17.70 -17.41
N ALA A 32 -24.51 18.72 -18.04
CA ALA A 32 -23.89 19.43 -19.16
C ALA A 32 -22.64 20.24 -18.76
N ALA A 33 -22.44 20.55 -17.47
CA ALA A 33 -21.22 21.19 -16.98
C ALA A 33 -20.07 20.19 -16.70
N VAL A 34 -20.35 18.88 -16.80
CA VAL A 34 -19.38 17.81 -16.50
C VAL A 34 -18.75 17.22 -17.76
N TYR A 35 -19.41 17.35 -18.91
CA TYR A 35 -18.90 16.90 -20.21
C TYR A 35 -18.65 18.08 -21.14
N THR A 36 -17.42 18.58 -21.14
CA THR A 36 -16.89 19.35 -22.26
C THR A 36 -16.11 18.41 -23.16
N ASP A 37 -16.70 18.02 -24.28
CA ASP A 37 -15.96 17.43 -25.40
C ASP A 37 -14.99 18.49 -25.92
N SER A 38 -13.74 18.41 -25.51
CA SER A 38 -12.66 19.21 -26.06
C SER A 38 -11.38 18.39 -25.94
N GLU A 39 -11.01 17.78 -27.06
CA GLU A 39 -9.64 17.35 -27.31
C GLU A 39 -8.78 18.62 -27.29
N GLU A 40 -7.94 18.80 -26.27
CA GLU A 40 -6.65 19.52 -26.33
C GLU A 40 -5.96 19.56 -24.95
N ASP A 41 -4.85 18.84 -24.89
CA ASP A 41 -3.56 19.08 -24.21
C ASP A 41 -3.38 19.97 -22.96
N VAL A 42 -2.76 19.33 -21.94
CA VAL A 42 -1.88 19.80 -20.84
C VAL A 42 -2.46 20.56 -19.61
N PRO A 43 -1.74 20.58 -18.44
CA PRO A 43 -2.22 19.94 -17.22
C PRO A 43 -2.38 20.93 -16.03
N ASN A 44 -2.86 20.42 -14.90
CA ASN A 44 -2.24 20.53 -13.56
C ASN A 44 -3.30 20.67 -12.44
N ALA A 45 -3.16 19.82 -11.42
CA ALA A 45 -3.48 19.98 -10.00
C ALA A 45 -4.85 20.61 -9.62
N MET A 46 -5.71 20.01 -8.80
CA MET A 46 -5.55 19.58 -7.40
C MET A 46 -7.03 19.49 -6.93
N VAL A 47 -7.59 18.54 -6.16
CA VAL A 47 -7.28 18.07 -4.81
C VAL A 47 -8.26 16.93 -4.54
N ALA A 48 -7.77 15.73 -4.20
CA ALA A 48 -8.48 14.84 -3.29
C ALA A 48 -7.47 14.48 -2.20
N GLN A 49 -7.53 15.21 -1.09
CA GLN A 49 -6.75 14.93 0.12
C GLN A 49 -7.20 13.59 0.67
N THR A 50 -6.51 12.54 0.26
CA THR A 50 -6.35 11.34 1.07
C THR A 50 -4.94 11.44 1.62
N SER A 51 -4.84 11.50 2.95
CA SER A 51 -3.62 11.76 3.72
C SER A 51 -2.43 10.94 3.26
N ILE A 52 -1.57 11.56 2.44
CA ILE A 52 -0.23 11.07 2.13
C ILE A 52 0.62 11.36 3.37
N HIS A 53 0.89 10.33 4.15
CA HIS A 53 1.94 10.36 5.16
C HIS A 53 3.29 10.39 4.41
N LEU A 54 3.77 11.58 4.08
CA LEU A 54 5.13 11.81 3.58
C LEU A 54 6.12 11.46 4.70
N ILE A 55 6.51 10.20 4.79
CA ILE A 55 7.69 9.80 5.54
C ILE A 55 8.88 9.99 4.59
N ASN A 56 9.82 10.82 5.02
CA ASN A 56 11.00 11.22 4.27
C ASN A 56 11.74 10.01 3.68
N SER A 57 12.12 10.16 2.41
CA SER A 57 12.93 9.25 1.60
C SER A 57 14.36 9.12 2.14
N SER A 58 14.54 8.33 3.18
CA SER A 58 15.83 7.79 3.60
C SER A 58 15.59 6.44 4.27
N TYR A 59 16.29 5.39 3.81
CA TYR A 59 16.28 4.07 4.43
C TYR A 59 16.38 4.22 5.96
N ILE A 60 15.44 3.61 6.70
CA ILE A 60 15.52 3.56 8.16
C ILE A 60 16.48 2.43 8.50
N ASP A 61 17.66 2.77 9.01
CA ASP A 61 18.68 1.81 9.41
C ASP A 61 18.60 1.52 10.92
N ASN A 62 18.70 0.22 11.23
CA ASN A 62 18.62 -0.53 12.49
C ASN A 62 18.90 0.26 13.79
N ALA A 63 17.89 0.55 14.62
CA ALA A 63 17.52 -0.30 15.77
C ALA A 63 16.02 -0.25 16.17
N ASP A 64 15.22 0.64 15.56
CA ASP A 64 13.80 0.88 15.91
C ASP A 64 12.81 0.42 14.81
N ILE A 65 13.31 -0.26 13.77
CA ILE A 65 12.54 -0.72 12.61
C ILE A 65 11.29 -1.54 12.99
N PRO A 66 11.32 -2.51 13.93
CA PRO A 66 10.22 -3.46 14.07
C PRO A 66 8.91 -2.81 14.54
N MET A 67 8.96 -1.77 15.38
CA MET A 67 7.74 -1.09 15.85
C MET A 67 7.06 -0.22 14.79
N SER A 68 7.74 0.06 13.67
CA SER A 68 7.20 0.92 12.62
C SER A 68 6.69 0.15 11.40
N VAL A 69 7.03 -1.13 11.24
CA VAL A 69 6.57 -1.93 10.08
C VAL A 69 5.08 -2.18 10.21
N LYS A 70 4.34 -1.84 9.16
CA LYS A 70 2.89 -2.00 9.07
C LYS A 70 2.50 -2.71 7.78
N ASN A 71 1.25 -3.20 7.75
CA ASN A 71 0.65 -3.64 6.51
C ASN A 71 0.76 -2.57 5.41
N GLY A 72 1.22 -2.97 4.22
CA GLY A 72 1.46 -2.11 3.07
C GLY A 72 2.87 -1.52 2.97
N ASP A 73 3.71 -1.64 4.01
CA ASP A 73 5.09 -1.20 3.93
C ASP A 73 5.90 -2.09 2.98
N PHE A 74 6.79 -1.46 2.21
CA PHE A 74 7.75 -2.18 1.39
C PHE A 74 9.00 -2.41 2.23
N ILE A 75 9.56 -3.62 2.19
CA ILE A 75 10.67 -4.02 3.06
C ILE A 75 11.74 -4.78 2.28
N LEU A 76 12.95 -4.76 2.82
CA LEU A 76 14.06 -5.60 2.39
C LEU A 76 14.31 -6.67 3.46
N VAL A 77 14.28 -7.93 3.05
CA VAL A 77 14.44 -9.10 3.92
C VAL A 77 15.76 -9.81 3.61
N GLU A 78 16.49 -10.24 4.63
CA GLU A 78 17.73 -11.03 4.51
C GLU A 78 17.56 -12.45 5.09
N TYR A 79 17.87 -13.45 4.26
CA TYR A 79 18.00 -14.85 4.69
C TYR A 79 19.45 -15.27 4.68
N GLN A 80 19.90 -15.92 5.74
CA GLN A 80 21.23 -16.53 5.80
C GLN A 80 21.10 -18.05 5.65
N ILE A 81 21.53 -18.58 4.49
CA ILE A 81 21.52 -20.01 4.19
C ILE A 81 22.92 -20.44 3.79
N ASN A 82 23.49 -21.45 4.47
CA ASN A 82 24.81 -22.01 4.17
C ASN A 82 25.91 -20.94 4.03
N ASN A 83 25.94 -19.98 4.96
CA ASN A 83 26.88 -18.86 4.99
C ASN A 83 26.77 -17.87 3.80
N LYS A 84 25.72 -17.98 2.99
CA LYS A 84 25.34 -17.00 1.97
C LYS A 84 24.17 -16.17 2.46
N LYS A 85 24.19 -14.88 2.17
CA LYS A 85 23.11 -13.94 2.45
C LYS A 85 22.31 -13.72 1.17
N TYR A 86 21.01 -13.94 1.25
CA TYR A 86 20.05 -13.70 0.18
C TYR A 86 19.17 -12.54 0.59
N ARG A 87 18.92 -11.62 -0.35
CA ARG A 87 18.13 -10.41 -0.09
C ARG A 87 16.95 -10.35 -1.02
N TYR A 88 15.78 -10.12 -0.46
CA TYR A 88 14.52 -10.07 -1.21
C TYR A 88 13.75 -8.82 -0.84
N ALA A 89 13.17 -8.17 -1.85
CA ALA A 89 12.21 -7.09 -1.63
C ALA A 89 10.81 -7.70 -1.43
N GLY A 90 9.99 -7.09 -0.59
CA GLY A 90 8.62 -7.55 -0.36
C GLY A 90 7.71 -6.41 0.10
N VAL A 91 6.42 -6.68 0.11
CA VAL A 91 5.39 -5.82 0.69
C VAL A 91 4.68 -6.56 1.81
N CYS A 92 4.60 -5.93 2.98
CA CYS A 92 3.85 -6.45 4.12
C CYS A 92 2.37 -6.54 3.76
N SER A 93 1.79 -7.73 3.95
CA SER A 93 0.39 -8.04 3.60
C SER A 93 -0.49 -8.18 4.85
N SER A 94 0.12 -8.26 6.02
CA SER A 94 -0.52 -8.27 7.34
C SER A 94 0.31 -7.43 8.32
N ASP A 95 -0.21 -7.28 9.55
CA ASP A 95 0.61 -6.89 10.70
C ASP A 95 1.27 -8.14 11.32
N PHE A 96 2.11 -7.95 12.34
CA PHE A 96 2.72 -9.04 13.09
C PHE A 96 1.67 -9.86 13.84
N ASP A 97 1.84 -11.18 13.84
CA ASP A 97 1.02 -12.10 14.62
C ASP A 97 1.56 -12.30 16.05
N GLU A 98 0.91 -13.20 16.80
CA GLU A 98 1.28 -13.52 18.19
C GLU A 98 2.66 -14.20 18.30
N GLU A 99 3.14 -14.80 17.22
CA GLU A 99 4.45 -15.47 17.15
C GLU A 99 5.57 -14.51 16.68
N GLY A 100 5.20 -13.29 16.30
CA GLY A 100 6.13 -12.26 15.81
C GLY A 100 6.49 -12.43 14.33
N ASP A 101 5.66 -13.15 13.58
CA ASP A 101 5.77 -13.33 12.15
C ASP A 101 4.86 -12.34 11.40
N ILE A 102 5.30 -11.90 10.23
CA ILE A 102 4.53 -11.02 9.34
C ILE A 102 4.42 -11.66 7.96
N ARG A 103 3.22 -11.60 7.37
CA ARG A 103 3.01 -12.14 6.03
C ARG A 103 3.49 -11.16 4.98
N VAL A 104 4.41 -11.58 4.14
CA VAL A 104 5.06 -10.74 3.12
C VAL A 104 4.79 -11.30 1.73
N THR A 105 4.39 -10.43 0.81
CA THR A 105 4.37 -10.73 -0.63
C THR A 105 5.68 -10.30 -1.24
N PHE A 106 6.50 -11.26 -1.65
CA PHE A 106 7.80 -11.00 -2.27
C PHE A 106 7.68 -10.47 -3.68
N LEU A 107 8.63 -9.59 -3.99
CA LEU A 107 8.79 -8.91 -5.25
C LEU A 107 10.00 -9.48 -5.97
N LYS A 108 9.82 -9.86 -7.24
CA LYS A 108 10.87 -10.35 -8.12
C LYS A 108 11.35 -9.26 -9.05
N VAL A 109 12.66 -9.06 -9.10
CA VAL A 109 13.27 -8.11 -10.01
C VAL A 109 12.95 -8.48 -11.48
N SER A 110 12.57 -7.47 -12.26
CA SER A 110 12.11 -7.61 -13.64
C SER A 110 13.00 -6.87 -14.65
N ASN A 111 13.96 -6.07 -14.18
CA ASN A 111 14.97 -5.40 -15.01
C ASN A 111 16.38 -5.59 -14.43
N GLU A 112 17.40 -5.41 -15.28
CA GLU A 112 18.80 -5.53 -14.85
C GLU A 112 19.25 -4.38 -13.93
N ALA A 113 18.55 -3.24 -13.98
CA ALA A 113 18.86 -2.08 -13.14
C ALA A 113 18.44 -2.23 -11.67
N GLY A 114 17.67 -3.28 -11.32
CA GLY A 114 17.23 -3.51 -9.94
C GLY A 114 16.21 -2.51 -9.42
N THR A 115 15.47 -1.83 -10.30
CA THR A 115 14.48 -0.80 -9.94
C THR A 115 13.05 -1.23 -10.18
N LEU A 116 12.81 -2.22 -11.06
CA LEU A 116 11.48 -2.62 -11.52
C LEU A 116 11.18 -4.02 -11.02
N PHE A 117 10.05 -4.18 -10.34
CA PHE A 117 9.67 -5.42 -9.68
C PHE A 117 8.25 -5.85 -10.04
N LYS A 118 7.99 -7.15 -9.89
CA LYS A 118 6.66 -7.75 -10.02
C LYS A 118 6.38 -8.64 -8.81
N ILE A 119 5.11 -8.84 -8.49
CA ILE A 119 4.71 -9.82 -7.47
C ILE A 119 5.18 -11.22 -7.88
N ASN A 120 5.65 -11.99 -6.90
CA ASN A 120 6.09 -13.36 -7.10
C ASN A 120 5.33 -14.34 -6.20
N ASP A 121 5.73 -14.43 -4.93
CA ASP A 121 5.21 -15.42 -3.98
C ASP A 121 4.97 -14.78 -2.60
N MET A 122 4.27 -15.47 -1.72
CA MET A 122 3.99 -15.03 -0.35
C MET A 122 4.60 -15.97 0.67
N SER A 123 5.17 -15.44 1.75
CA SER A 123 5.60 -16.26 2.90
C SER A 123 5.59 -15.44 4.18
N ASP A 124 5.63 -16.14 5.31
CA ASP A 124 5.75 -15.54 6.62
C ASP A 124 7.23 -15.30 6.96
N VAL A 125 7.51 -14.13 7.50
CA VAL A 125 8.87 -13.61 7.74
C VAL A 125 8.98 -13.14 9.17
N LYS A 126 10.08 -13.49 9.82
CA LYS A 126 10.37 -13.02 11.19
C LYS A 126 10.85 -11.59 11.19
N TRP A 127 10.54 -10.86 12.24
CA TRP A 127 11.03 -9.49 12.44
C TRP A 127 12.56 -9.38 12.29
N GLU A 128 13.32 -10.38 12.74
CA GLU A 128 14.79 -10.43 12.69
C GLU A 128 15.34 -10.46 11.25
N GLN A 129 14.52 -10.91 10.30
CA GLN A 129 14.90 -11.04 8.91
C GLN A 129 14.69 -9.72 8.15
N ILE A 130 13.97 -8.76 8.72
CA ILE A 130 13.70 -7.46 8.09
C ILE A 130 14.91 -6.55 8.31
N LEU A 131 15.59 -6.19 7.22
CA LEU A 131 16.74 -5.29 7.24
C LEU A 131 16.34 -3.82 7.30
N THR A 132 15.42 -3.40 6.42
CA THR A 132 15.02 -1.99 6.25
C THR A 132 13.63 -1.88 5.63
N ILE A 133 12.98 -0.72 5.84
CA ILE A 133 11.78 -0.30 5.09
C ILE A 133 12.25 0.44 3.83
N LEU A 134 11.75 -0.01 2.68
CA LEU A 134 11.98 0.58 1.36
C LEU A 134 11.04 1.76 1.13
N PRO A 135 11.44 2.75 0.29
CA PRO A 135 10.53 3.82 -0.10
C PRO A 135 9.34 3.26 -0.88
N VAL A 136 8.20 3.94 -0.81
CA VAL A 136 7.02 3.59 -1.59
C VAL A 136 7.36 3.67 -3.10
N PRO A 137 7.19 2.59 -3.88
CA PRO A 137 7.46 2.60 -5.30
C PRO A 137 6.34 3.28 -6.09
N ASN A 138 6.65 3.70 -7.31
CA ASN A 138 5.66 4.06 -8.31
C ASN A 138 5.00 2.79 -8.87
N ILE A 139 3.68 2.82 -9.02
CA ILE A 139 2.92 1.70 -9.59
C ILE A 139 2.72 1.95 -11.09
N LEU A 140 3.23 1.03 -11.91
CA LEU A 140 3.11 1.08 -13.36
C LEU A 140 2.20 -0.04 -13.86
N MET A 141 1.27 0.32 -14.74
CA MET A 141 0.39 -0.63 -15.42
C MET A 141 0.93 -0.92 -16.82
N LYS A 142 1.28 -2.18 -17.10
CA LYS A 142 1.69 -2.63 -18.44
C LYS A 142 0.75 -3.72 -18.93
N GLY A 143 -0.30 -3.29 -19.62
CA GLY A 143 -1.45 -4.16 -19.92
C GLY A 143 -2.13 -4.59 -18.61
N ASN A 144 -2.32 -5.90 -18.43
CA ASN A 144 -2.91 -6.47 -17.21
C ASN A 144 -1.89 -6.74 -16.09
N ARG A 145 -0.64 -6.27 -16.23
CA ARG A 145 0.42 -6.50 -15.26
C ARG A 145 0.70 -5.23 -14.46
N VAL A 146 0.79 -5.39 -13.14
CA VAL A 146 1.22 -4.37 -12.20
C VAL A 146 2.73 -4.52 -12.00
N LEU A 147 3.46 -3.42 -12.10
CA LEU A 147 4.89 -3.33 -11.85
C LEU A 147 5.15 -2.26 -10.78
N TYR A 148 6.13 -2.52 -9.93
CA TYR A 148 6.54 -1.64 -8.84
C TYR A 148 7.92 -1.09 -9.19
N GLU A 149 8.01 0.23 -9.38
CA GLU A 149 9.23 0.93 -9.73
C GLU A 149 9.75 1.74 -8.54
N PHE A 150 10.92 1.37 -8.02
CA PHE A 150 11.63 2.14 -7.01
C PHE A 150 12.50 3.22 -7.66
N SER A 151 12.57 4.39 -7.02
CA SER A 151 13.38 5.52 -7.50
C SER A 151 14.89 5.25 -7.50
N LYS A 152 15.34 4.31 -6.65
CA LYS A 152 16.73 3.87 -6.53
C LYS A 152 16.81 2.35 -6.72
N PRO A 153 17.93 1.82 -7.25
CA PRO A 153 18.16 0.38 -7.31
C PRO A 153 18.06 -0.23 -5.90
N VAL A 154 17.30 -1.31 -5.79
CA VAL A 154 17.18 -2.09 -4.56
C VAL A 154 18.18 -3.24 -4.61
N ASP A 155 19.01 -3.36 -3.58
CA ASP A 155 20.03 -4.41 -3.46
C ASP A 155 19.39 -5.77 -3.11
N VAL A 156 18.87 -6.44 -4.13
CA VAL A 156 18.33 -7.80 -4.04
C VAL A 156 19.36 -8.82 -4.55
N PHE A 157 19.45 -9.96 -3.86
CA PHE A 157 20.34 -11.07 -4.19
C PHE A 157 19.55 -12.38 -4.17
N GLU A 158 18.97 -12.72 -5.32
CA GLU A 158 18.07 -13.87 -5.53
C GLU A 158 18.79 -15.11 -6.12
N LYS A 159 20.13 -15.19 -6.08
CA LYS A 159 20.95 -16.18 -6.82
C LYS A 159 21.31 -17.46 -6.06
#